data_AF-S9VPU2-F1
#
_entry.id   AF-S9VPU2-F1
#
_cell.length_a   1.000
_cell.length_b   1.000
_cell.length_c   1.000
_cell.angle_alpha   90.00
_cell.angle_beta   90.00
_cell.angle_gamma   90.00
#
_symmetry.space_group_name_H-M   'P 1'
#
loop_
_entity.id
_entity.type
_entity.pdbx_description
1 polymer ?
#
loop_
_entity_poly.entity_id
_entity_poly.type
_entity_poly.pdbx_seq_one_letter_code
_entity_poly.pdbx_strand_id
1 'polypeptide(L)'
;MYREAQEDARRVIDLLPNEYIGYVRMGSVLHAFNNYADAQGFYREALARDRNNLQIRALLMSNSVSMIFEYRTKRNENLKVRFDVETSCALALAKKKIKRDEIILKETSSLVTVMGSGYVKSSKDAKKKSAICQYCGSIFVDPDTLCKDVKGLSKSLFCTLYAKPEPVKCQHNCSYVYCTDECRSKHWSESHWLECPARGRWKSGLHKMHQYLDEYAAQHVEEDRLFPPALTPLEDKRSCVVVACVRTVARMIFRMIGCAFPLAEAVHMYEWLCISPSVDVPLHVEYVLHKSLDLLSPELSKQQKELLNVDLFKLLYRRVKSNAIYITLSVWPEIRQRAETHMKLLESVSSSIEINASNTDSTNANNEALRQIMHLPPWGPEGTFFNAIAVFDLYALTAGVNMSMFPITRRKVNAKVVSTLVSNFRIRIKCIADVRKDEAFVCAPLDPTIAP
;
A
#
# COMPACT_ATOMS: atom_id res chain seq x y z
N MET A 1 -34.33 19.96 16.13
CA MET A 1 -32.89 20.27 16.20
C MET A 1 -32.14 20.14 14.87
N TYR A 2 -32.00 18.97 14.24
CA TYR A 2 -31.14 18.87 13.04
C TYR A 2 -31.71 19.46 11.75
N ARG A 3 -33.04 19.36 11.55
CA ARG A 3 -33.72 20.00 10.42
C ARG A 3 -33.62 21.53 10.52
N GLU A 4 -33.85 22.05 11.73
CA GLU A 4 -33.66 23.47 12.04
C GLU A 4 -32.22 23.94 11.76
N ALA A 5 -31.19 23.14 12.07
CA ALA A 5 -29.80 23.51 11.78
C ALA A 5 -29.49 23.59 10.28
N GLN A 6 -30.08 22.71 9.46
CA GLN A 6 -29.97 22.83 8.00
C GLN A 6 -30.74 24.04 7.47
N GLU A 7 -31.95 24.28 7.97
CA GLU A 7 -32.77 25.43 7.57
C GLU A 7 -32.11 26.76 7.95
N ASP A 8 -31.51 26.85 9.15
CA ASP A 8 -30.69 27.98 9.56
C ASP A 8 -29.52 28.19 8.60
N ALA A 9 -28.74 27.14 8.32
CA ALA A 9 -27.60 27.25 7.41
C ALA A 9 -28.02 27.70 6.00
N ARG A 10 -29.15 27.21 5.47
CA ARG A 10 -29.73 27.69 4.20
C ARG A 10 -30.11 29.15 4.28
N ARG A 11 -30.83 29.56 5.33
CA ARG A 11 -31.23 30.95 5.52
C ARG A 11 -30.01 31.87 5.61
N VAL A 12 -28.91 31.46 6.25
CA VAL A 12 -27.66 32.26 6.26
C VAL A 12 -27.08 32.38 4.86
N ILE A 13 -27.08 31.32 4.05
CA ILE A 13 -26.63 31.36 2.65
C ILE A 13 -27.53 32.28 1.82
N ASP A 14 -28.86 32.21 2.00
CA ASP A 14 -29.82 33.03 1.26
C ASP A 14 -29.68 34.52 1.61
N LEU A 15 -29.46 34.83 2.89
CA LEU A 15 -29.30 36.21 3.36
C LEU A 15 -27.91 36.78 3.03
N LEU A 16 -26.87 35.96 3.09
CA LEU A 16 -25.47 36.37 2.96
C LEU A 16 -24.70 35.41 2.02
N PRO A 17 -25.03 35.37 0.72
CA PRO A 17 -24.50 34.36 -0.21
C PRO A 17 -23.00 34.49 -0.48
N ASN A 18 -22.43 35.66 -0.22
CA ASN A 18 -21.01 35.95 -0.38
C ASN A 18 -20.19 35.69 0.88
N GLU A 19 -20.84 35.47 2.02
CA GLU A 19 -20.18 35.19 3.30
C GLU A 19 -19.96 33.68 3.47
N TYR A 20 -18.80 33.29 3.99
CA TYR A 20 -18.44 31.87 4.13
C TYR A 20 -19.24 31.15 5.23
N ILE A 21 -19.81 31.89 6.19
CA ILE A 21 -20.36 31.35 7.44
C ILE A 21 -21.50 30.35 7.18
N GLY A 22 -22.43 30.68 6.27
CA GLY A 22 -23.55 29.80 5.93
C GLY A 22 -23.10 28.47 5.35
N TYR A 23 -22.08 28.49 4.49
CA TYR A 23 -21.48 27.30 3.89
C TYR A 23 -20.75 26.45 4.94
N VAL A 24 -20.00 27.06 5.86
CA VAL A 24 -19.37 26.33 6.97
C VAL A 24 -20.41 25.64 7.85
N ARG A 25 -21.52 26.33 8.17
CA ARG A 25 -22.62 25.75 8.96
C ARG A 25 -23.23 24.55 8.24
N MET A 26 -23.55 24.69 6.96
CA MET A 26 -24.12 23.58 6.17
C MET A 26 -23.16 22.40 6.10
N GLY A 27 -21.89 22.64 5.81
CA GLY A 27 -20.85 21.61 5.80
C GLY A 27 -20.74 20.89 7.14
N SER A 28 -20.80 21.61 8.26
CA SER A 28 -20.72 21.04 9.61
C SER A 28 -21.94 20.21 9.98
N VAL A 29 -23.14 20.64 9.56
CA VAL A 29 -24.36 19.84 9.73
C VAL A 29 -24.27 18.54 8.93
N LEU A 30 -23.88 18.62 7.65
CA LEU A 30 -23.72 17.43 6.78
C LEU A 30 -22.64 16.47 7.29
N HIS A 31 -21.53 17.01 7.79
CA HIS A 31 -20.47 16.23 8.44
C HIS A 31 -21.00 15.46 9.65
N ALA A 32 -21.78 16.11 10.54
CA ALA A 32 -22.39 15.45 11.70
C ALA A 32 -23.36 14.32 11.29
N PHE A 33 -23.92 14.37 10.08
CA PHE A 33 -24.74 13.31 9.49
C PHE A 33 -23.95 12.22 8.78
N ASN A 34 -22.62 12.26 8.82
CA ASN A 34 -21.72 11.41 8.03
C ASN A 34 -21.93 11.55 6.51
N ASN A 35 -22.58 12.64 6.06
CA ASN A 35 -22.66 12.99 4.65
C ASN A 35 -21.45 13.83 4.26
N TYR A 36 -20.29 13.17 4.31
CA TYR A 36 -19.02 13.84 4.15
C TYR A 36 -18.78 14.34 2.72
N ALA A 37 -19.36 13.68 1.71
CA ALA A 37 -19.22 14.10 0.31
C ALA A 37 -19.84 15.48 0.09
N ASP A 38 -21.09 15.68 0.53
CA ASP A 38 -21.77 16.96 0.39
C ASP A 38 -21.12 18.01 1.31
N ALA A 39 -20.71 17.62 2.53
CA ALA A 39 -19.99 18.51 3.44
C ALA A 39 -18.70 19.07 2.83
N GLN A 40 -17.97 18.24 2.08
CA GLN A 40 -16.73 18.65 1.40
C GLN A 40 -16.98 19.79 0.40
N GLY A 41 -18.07 19.70 -0.38
CA GLY A 41 -18.48 20.73 -1.32
C GLY A 41 -18.74 22.07 -0.62
N PHE A 42 -19.51 22.05 0.47
CA PHE A 42 -19.78 23.26 1.26
C PHE A 42 -18.53 23.86 1.90
N TYR A 43 -17.60 23.05 2.40
CA TYR A 43 -16.34 23.57 2.92
C TYR A 43 -15.46 24.19 1.84
N ARG A 44 -15.46 23.67 0.61
CA ARG A 44 -14.75 24.32 -0.51
C ARG A 44 -15.42 25.62 -0.95
N GLU A 45 -16.73 25.68 -1.01
CA GLU A 45 -17.46 26.92 -1.27
C GLU A 45 -17.17 27.98 -0.21
N ALA A 46 -17.08 27.58 1.06
CA ALA A 46 -16.65 28.47 2.13
C ALA A 46 -15.22 28.98 1.92
N LEU A 47 -14.29 28.08 1.56
CA LEU A 47 -12.88 28.45 1.31
C LEU A 47 -12.71 29.29 0.04
N ALA A 48 -13.58 29.15 -0.96
CA ALA A 48 -13.57 29.99 -2.15
C ALA A 48 -13.87 31.47 -1.82
N ARG A 49 -14.70 31.70 -0.79
CA ARG A 49 -15.06 33.03 -0.27
C ARG A 49 -14.00 33.60 0.67
N ASP A 50 -13.36 32.77 1.47
CA ASP A 50 -12.21 33.16 2.31
C ASP A 50 -11.06 32.13 2.21
N ARG A 51 -10.18 32.35 1.23
CA ARG A 51 -9.11 31.41 0.84
C ARG A 51 -8.05 31.19 1.92
N ASN A 52 -7.88 32.17 2.80
CA ASN A 52 -6.84 32.17 3.84
C ASN A 52 -7.38 31.72 5.19
N ASN A 53 -8.65 31.36 5.29
CA ASN A 53 -9.25 30.92 6.52
C ASN A 53 -8.70 29.55 6.98
N LEU A 54 -7.83 29.58 7.98
CA LEU A 54 -7.23 28.37 8.54
C LEU A 54 -8.27 27.43 9.16
N GLN A 55 -9.36 27.97 9.71
CA GLN A 55 -10.42 27.18 10.31
C GLN A 55 -11.21 26.41 9.26
N ILE A 56 -11.57 27.05 8.14
CA ILE A 56 -12.25 26.37 7.03
C ILE A 56 -11.36 25.29 6.45
N ARG A 57 -10.05 25.57 6.29
CA ARG A 57 -9.08 24.59 5.82
C ARG A 57 -8.98 23.39 6.75
N ALA A 58 -8.97 23.61 8.07
CA ALA A 58 -8.98 22.54 9.07
C ALA A 58 -10.27 21.70 9.02
N LEU A 59 -11.44 22.33 8.82
CA LEU A 59 -12.71 21.62 8.65
C LEU A 59 -12.73 20.77 7.38
N LEU A 60 -12.23 21.31 6.26
CA LEU A 60 -12.09 20.58 5.00
C LEU A 60 -11.17 19.36 5.15
N MET A 61 -10.02 19.53 5.81
CA MET A 61 -9.09 18.43 6.08
C MET A 61 -9.69 17.38 7.02
N SER A 62 -10.33 17.82 8.10
CA SER A 62 -11.05 16.94 9.03
C SER A 62 -12.12 16.10 8.32
N ASN A 63 -12.91 16.75 7.47
CA ASN A 63 -13.92 16.06 6.67
C ASN A 63 -13.31 15.05 5.69
N SER A 64 -12.22 15.41 5.03
CA SER A 64 -11.48 14.52 4.11
C SER A 64 -10.97 13.26 4.82
N VAL A 65 -10.46 13.41 6.06
CA VAL A 65 -10.05 12.29 6.91
C VAL A 65 -11.27 11.41 7.24
N SER A 66 -12.40 11.99 7.61
CA SER A 66 -13.63 11.24 7.91
C SER A 66 -14.18 10.50 6.68
N MET A 67 -14.16 11.11 5.48
CA MET A 67 -14.56 10.45 4.22
C MET A 67 -13.84 9.12 4.02
N ILE A 68 -12.56 9.05 4.38
CA ILE A 68 -11.70 7.90 4.13
C ILE A 68 -11.76 6.91 5.29
N PHE A 69 -11.69 7.40 6.52
CA PHE A 69 -11.41 6.57 7.67
C PHE A 69 -12.61 6.28 8.57
N GLU A 70 -13.67 7.09 8.54
CA GLU A 70 -14.81 6.89 9.44
C GLU A 70 -15.38 5.49 9.25
N TYR A 71 -15.79 5.14 8.03
CA TYR A 71 -16.36 3.83 7.75
C TYR A 71 -15.35 2.69 7.97
N ARG A 72 -14.09 2.89 7.54
CA ARG A 72 -13.02 1.88 7.66
C ARG A 72 -12.68 1.54 9.12
N THR A 73 -12.81 2.51 10.01
CA THR A 73 -12.45 2.35 11.43
C THR A 73 -13.65 2.24 12.35
N LYS A 74 -14.88 2.45 11.85
CA LYS A 74 -16.13 2.32 12.62
C LYS A 74 -16.21 1.00 13.39
N ARG A 75 -15.92 -0.12 12.70
CA ARG A 75 -15.93 -1.47 13.26
C ARG A 75 -14.62 -1.91 13.91
N ASN A 76 -13.56 -1.10 13.82
CA ASN A 76 -12.31 -1.42 14.50
C ASN A 76 -12.48 -1.08 16.00
N GLU A 77 -12.30 -2.06 16.89
CA GLU A 77 -12.46 -1.86 18.34
C GLU A 77 -11.27 -1.18 19.01
N ASN A 78 -10.11 -1.22 18.37
CA ASN A 78 -8.83 -0.80 18.92
C ASN A 78 -8.44 0.61 18.46
N LEU A 79 -8.86 1.02 17.26
CA LEU A 79 -8.38 2.21 16.59
C LEU A 79 -9.51 3.11 16.10
N LYS A 80 -9.37 4.42 16.33
CA LYS A 80 -10.13 5.50 15.67
C LYS A 80 -9.16 6.46 15.00
N VAL A 81 -9.61 7.16 13.98
CA VAL A 81 -8.83 8.22 13.34
C VAL A 81 -9.49 9.55 13.64
N ARG A 82 -8.69 10.58 13.91
CA ARG A 82 -9.14 11.96 14.08
C ARG A 82 -8.17 12.91 13.41
N PHE A 83 -8.67 14.02 12.90
CA PHE A 83 -7.81 15.10 12.46
C PHE A 83 -7.46 16.01 13.65
N ASP A 84 -6.18 16.29 13.82
CA ASP A 84 -5.67 17.23 14.82
C ASP A 84 -5.44 18.59 14.16
N VAL A 85 -6.21 19.59 14.61
CA VAL A 85 -6.20 20.94 14.01
C VAL A 85 -4.87 21.66 14.27
N GLU A 86 -4.27 21.45 15.44
CA GLU A 86 -3.04 22.13 15.87
C GLU A 86 -1.85 21.72 15.00
N THR A 87 -1.71 20.43 14.72
CA THR A 87 -0.62 19.89 13.89
C THR A 87 -1.00 19.69 12.43
N SER A 88 -2.26 19.92 12.07
CA SER A 88 -2.81 19.70 10.74
C SER A 88 -2.56 18.28 10.21
N CYS A 89 -2.60 17.28 11.10
CA CYS A 89 -2.29 15.88 10.80
C CYS A 89 -3.46 14.97 11.19
N ALA A 90 -3.65 13.88 10.44
CA ALA A 90 -4.57 12.83 10.84
C ALA A 90 -3.88 11.88 11.83
N LEU A 91 -4.50 11.62 12.98
CA LEU A 91 -3.95 10.79 14.05
C LEU A 91 -4.73 9.48 14.18
N ALA A 92 -3.99 8.37 14.27
CA ALA A 92 -4.50 7.08 14.71
C ALA A 92 -4.46 6.99 16.23
N LEU A 93 -5.61 6.86 16.88
CA LEU A 93 -5.76 6.87 18.34
C LEU A 93 -6.38 5.58 18.88
N ALA A 94 -5.95 5.17 20.08
CA ALA A 94 -6.52 4.03 20.78
C ALA A 94 -7.98 4.30 21.20
N LYS A 95 -8.91 3.44 20.81
CA LYS A 95 -10.32 3.52 21.23
C LYS A 95 -10.56 3.04 22.66
N LYS A 96 -9.72 2.11 23.11
CA LYS A 96 -9.76 1.49 24.44
C LYS A 96 -8.33 1.25 24.93
N LYS A 97 -8.19 0.78 26.17
CA LYS A 97 -6.90 0.24 26.64
C LYS A 97 -6.55 -0.98 25.81
N ILE A 98 -5.33 -1.04 25.30
CA ILE A 98 -4.80 -2.16 24.51
C ILE A 98 -3.61 -2.72 25.25
N LYS A 99 -3.56 -4.04 25.45
CA LYS A 99 -2.42 -4.67 26.10
C LYS A 99 -1.28 -4.90 25.12
N ARG A 100 -0.08 -5.11 25.67
CA ARG A 100 1.05 -5.66 24.92
C ARG A 100 0.65 -6.89 24.09
N ASP A 101 1.24 -7.00 22.90
CA ASP A 101 1.08 -8.07 21.89
C ASP A 101 -0.29 -8.15 21.18
N GLU A 102 -1.27 -7.33 21.57
CA GLU A 102 -2.55 -7.25 20.87
C GLU A 102 -2.42 -6.65 19.46
N ILE A 103 -3.21 -7.14 18.52
CA ILE A 103 -3.24 -6.62 17.13
C ILE A 103 -4.08 -5.36 17.09
N ILE A 104 -3.47 -4.24 16.70
CA ILE A 104 -4.13 -2.93 16.59
C ILE A 104 -4.79 -2.77 15.21
N LEU A 105 -4.05 -3.16 14.17
CA LEU A 105 -4.43 -2.92 12.79
C LEU A 105 -4.08 -4.12 11.91
N LYS A 106 -5.00 -4.43 11.00
CA LYS A 106 -4.73 -5.24 9.82
C LYS A 106 -5.19 -4.41 8.63
N GLU A 107 -4.33 -4.23 7.64
CA GLU A 107 -4.65 -3.45 6.46
C GLU A 107 -4.16 -4.16 5.21
N THR A 108 -4.89 -4.00 4.12
CA THR A 108 -4.50 -4.42 2.78
C THR A 108 -4.39 -3.19 1.90
N SER A 109 -3.43 -3.16 0.98
CA SER A 109 -3.27 -2.03 0.05
C SER A 109 -3.22 -2.49 -1.40
N SER A 110 -3.84 -1.73 -2.28
CA SER A 110 -3.65 -1.84 -3.74
C SER A 110 -2.54 -0.92 -4.26
N LEU A 111 -2.02 0.00 -3.42
CA LEU A 111 -0.92 0.91 -3.72
C LEU A 111 0.44 0.22 -3.50
N VAL A 112 0.64 -0.92 -4.15
CA VAL A 112 1.85 -1.73 -4.08
C VAL A 112 2.50 -1.81 -5.45
N THR A 113 3.81 -1.55 -5.53
CA THR A 113 4.56 -1.67 -6.78
C THR A 113 5.81 -2.51 -6.56
N VAL A 114 5.95 -3.59 -7.32
CA VAL A 114 7.18 -4.41 -7.35
C VAL A 114 8.33 -3.58 -7.90
N MET A 115 9.46 -3.61 -7.19
CA MET A 115 10.71 -3.00 -7.61
C MET A 115 11.41 -3.90 -8.62
N GLY A 116 11.82 -3.34 -9.75
CA GLY A 116 12.51 -4.07 -10.82
C GLY A 116 12.12 -3.59 -12.22
N SER A 117 13.04 -3.80 -13.16
CA SER A 117 12.81 -3.58 -14.60
C SER A 117 12.15 -4.81 -15.22
N GLY A 118 11.16 -4.60 -16.09
CA GLY A 118 10.51 -5.69 -16.83
C GLY A 118 8.99 -5.75 -16.71
N TYR A 119 8.35 -4.66 -16.29
CA TYR A 119 6.89 -4.55 -16.37
C TYR A 119 6.41 -4.74 -17.81
N VAL A 120 7.18 -4.24 -18.79
CA VAL A 120 6.88 -4.46 -20.22
C VAL A 120 7.21 -5.87 -20.68
N LYS A 121 8.29 -6.49 -20.15
CA LYS A 121 8.66 -7.87 -20.47
C LYS A 121 7.56 -8.85 -20.07
N SER A 122 6.89 -8.61 -18.94
CA SER A 122 5.71 -9.41 -18.55
C SER A 122 4.47 -9.09 -19.41
N SER A 123 4.35 -7.88 -19.97
CA SER A 123 3.20 -7.48 -20.79
C SER A 123 3.27 -7.91 -22.27
N LYS A 124 4.45 -7.96 -22.91
CA LYS A 124 4.57 -8.22 -24.36
C LYS A 124 4.48 -9.69 -24.72
N ASP A 125 4.94 -10.57 -23.85
CA ASP A 125 4.87 -12.01 -24.06
C ASP A 125 3.62 -12.55 -23.36
N ALA A 126 2.50 -12.65 -24.07
CA ALA A 126 1.26 -13.20 -23.54
C ALA A 126 1.42 -14.64 -23.00
N LYS A 127 2.50 -15.35 -23.37
CA LYS A 127 2.85 -16.66 -22.80
C LYS A 127 3.51 -16.51 -21.42
N LYS A 128 4.26 -15.43 -21.20
CA LYS A 128 4.94 -15.13 -19.92
C LYS A 128 4.02 -14.41 -18.95
N LYS A 129 3.29 -15.21 -18.17
CA LYS A 129 2.37 -14.72 -17.13
C LYS A 129 3.12 -14.07 -15.98
N SER A 130 2.45 -13.14 -15.29
CA SER A 130 2.93 -12.58 -14.02
C SER A 130 3.24 -13.69 -13.01
N ALA A 131 4.36 -13.55 -12.29
CA ALA A 131 4.75 -14.44 -11.20
C ALA A 131 3.98 -14.17 -9.90
N ILE A 132 3.20 -13.08 -9.85
CA ILE A 132 2.41 -12.69 -8.68
C ILE A 132 0.94 -12.50 -9.03
N CYS A 133 0.07 -12.76 -8.06
CA CYS A 133 -1.32 -12.36 -8.08
C CYS A 133 -1.40 -10.84 -8.05
N GLN A 134 -2.01 -10.26 -9.07
CA GLN A 134 -2.03 -8.80 -9.25
C GLN A 134 -2.95 -8.07 -8.27
N TYR A 135 -3.78 -8.80 -7.52
CA TYR A 135 -4.65 -8.24 -6.48
C TYR A 135 -4.09 -8.38 -5.06
N CYS A 136 -3.69 -9.60 -4.68
CA CYS A 136 -3.28 -9.86 -3.30
C CYS A 136 -1.77 -9.99 -3.10
N GLY A 137 -0.99 -10.03 -4.19
CA GLY A 137 0.47 -10.12 -4.18
C GLY A 137 1.06 -11.51 -3.96
N SER A 138 0.22 -12.55 -3.81
CA SER A 138 0.71 -13.92 -3.61
C SER A 138 1.54 -14.39 -4.79
N ILE A 139 2.64 -15.08 -4.51
CA ILE A 139 3.58 -15.53 -5.54
C ILE A 139 3.17 -16.91 -6.03
N PHE A 140 3.29 -17.12 -7.34
CA PHE A 140 3.23 -18.41 -8.00
C PHE A 140 4.65 -18.91 -8.21
N VAL A 141 5.10 -19.80 -7.33
CA VAL A 141 6.44 -20.39 -7.46
C VAL A 141 6.38 -21.65 -8.31
N ASP A 142 7.37 -21.80 -9.19
CA ASP A 142 7.53 -23.00 -9.99
C ASP A 142 8.37 -24.05 -9.25
N PRO A 143 7.85 -25.27 -9.00
CA PRO A 143 8.57 -26.32 -8.28
C PRO A 143 9.96 -26.62 -8.90
N ASP A 144 10.06 -26.56 -10.22
CA ASP A 144 11.30 -26.85 -10.95
C ASP A 144 12.40 -25.80 -10.70
N THR A 145 12.02 -24.57 -10.34
CA THR A 145 12.99 -23.54 -9.96
C THR A 145 13.51 -23.84 -8.56
N LEU A 146 12.62 -24.20 -7.62
CA LEU A 146 12.96 -24.41 -6.22
C LEU A 146 13.72 -25.71 -5.93
N CYS A 147 13.38 -26.80 -6.61
CA CYS A 147 14.06 -28.09 -6.41
C CYS A 147 15.54 -28.06 -6.83
N LYS A 148 15.98 -27.06 -7.61
CA LYS A 148 17.39 -26.88 -7.96
C LYS A 148 18.21 -26.26 -6.83
N ASP A 149 17.58 -25.36 -6.06
CA ASP A 149 18.27 -24.56 -5.05
C ASP A 149 18.30 -25.24 -3.67
N VAL A 150 17.41 -26.22 -3.44
CA VAL A 150 17.34 -26.99 -2.18
C VAL A 150 17.71 -28.44 -2.44
N LYS A 151 18.88 -28.87 -1.98
CA LYS A 151 19.38 -30.22 -2.20
C LYS A 151 18.48 -31.22 -1.46
N GLY A 152 18.01 -32.24 -2.18
CA GLY A 152 17.13 -33.28 -1.63
C GLY A 152 15.65 -32.90 -1.58
N LEU A 153 15.26 -31.67 -1.96
CA LEU A 153 13.86 -31.28 -2.04
C LEU A 153 13.17 -31.95 -3.23
N SER A 154 12.42 -33.03 -2.94
CA SER A 154 11.60 -33.68 -3.96
C SER A 154 10.38 -32.83 -4.33
N LYS A 155 9.89 -32.95 -5.57
CA LYS A 155 8.63 -32.30 -6.01
C LYS A 155 7.46 -32.69 -5.12
N SER A 156 7.42 -33.95 -4.67
CA SER A 156 6.38 -34.46 -3.77
C SER A 156 6.40 -33.70 -2.44
N LEU A 157 7.57 -33.61 -1.80
CA LEU A 157 7.73 -32.88 -0.54
C LEU A 157 7.38 -31.40 -0.72
N PHE A 158 7.83 -30.78 -1.82
CA PHE A 158 7.48 -29.40 -2.11
C PHE A 158 5.96 -29.19 -2.24
N CYS A 159 5.23 -30.07 -2.93
CA CYS A 159 3.77 -29.96 -3.06
C CYS A 159 3.04 -30.15 -1.72
N THR A 160 3.61 -30.89 -0.78
CA THR A 160 3.11 -30.97 0.60
C THR A 160 3.33 -29.65 1.35
N LEU A 161 4.52 -29.04 1.19
CA LEU A 161 4.88 -27.79 1.85
C LEU A 161 4.21 -26.56 1.20
N TYR A 162 3.88 -26.61 -0.09
CA TYR A 162 3.27 -25.53 -0.84
C TYR A 162 2.24 -26.07 -1.83
N ALA A 163 0.98 -25.81 -1.53
CA ALA A 163 -0.11 -26.09 -2.45
C ALA A 163 -0.11 -25.02 -3.54
N LYS A 164 0.49 -25.31 -4.70
CA LYS A 164 0.54 -24.40 -5.85
C LYS A 164 -0.89 -24.08 -6.31
N PRO A 165 -1.38 -22.83 -6.14
CA PRO A 165 -2.69 -22.47 -6.65
C PRO A 165 -2.62 -22.42 -8.18
N GLU A 166 -3.64 -22.95 -8.85
CA GLU A 166 -3.78 -22.76 -10.29
C GLU A 166 -4.14 -21.29 -10.57
N PRO A 167 -3.30 -20.55 -11.32
CA PRO A 167 -3.54 -19.14 -11.54
C PRO A 167 -4.77 -18.92 -12.43
N VAL A 168 -5.75 -18.19 -11.90
CA VAL A 168 -6.88 -17.66 -12.66
C VAL A 168 -6.38 -16.54 -13.57
N LYS A 169 -6.73 -16.61 -14.86
CA LYS A 169 -6.30 -15.61 -15.86
C LYS A 169 -7.25 -14.42 -15.91
N CYS A 170 -6.73 -13.29 -16.38
CA CYS A 170 -7.55 -12.18 -16.84
C CYS A 170 -8.55 -12.64 -17.92
N GLN A 171 -9.79 -12.13 -17.88
CA GLN A 171 -10.84 -12.46 -18.86
C GLN A 171 -10.47 -12.06 -20.30
N HIS A 172 -9.61 -11.04 -20.45
CA HIS A 172 -9.10 -10.59 -21.74
C HIS A 172 -7.75 -11.23 -22.10
N ASN A 173 -7.34 -12.27 -21.35
CA ASN A 173 -6.12 -13.04 -21.59
C ASN A 173 -4.85 -12.18 -21.72
N CYS A 174 -4.79 -11.07 -20.96
CA CYS A 174 -3.54 -10.34 -20.76
C CYS A 174 -2.59 -11.12 -19.84
N SER A 175 -1.42 -10.56 -19.56
CA SER A 175 -0.38 -11.22 -18.74
C SER A 175 -0.68 -11.33 -17.25
N TYR A 176 -1.75 -10.70 -16.77
CA TYR A 176 -2.13 -10.71 -15.36
C TYR A 176 -2.78 -12.03 -14.94
N VAL A 177 -2.42 -12.47 -13.73
CA VAL A 177 -2.96 -13.67 -13.08
C VAL A 177 -3.38 -13.39 -11.64
N TYR A 178 -4.22 -14.29 -11.12
CA TYR A 178 -4.89 -14.15 -9.83
C TYR A 178 -4.97 -15.50 -9.10
N CYS A 179 -4.99 -15.48 -7.77
CA CYS A 179 -5.17 -16.70 -6.98
C CYS A 179 -6.59 -17.27 -7.10
N THR A 180 -7.58 -16.39 -7.25
CA THR A 180 -9.02 -16.74 -7.26
C THR A 180 -9.78 -15.84 -8.22
N ASP A 181 -10.97 -16.28 -8.64
CA ASP A 181 -11.91 -15.43 -9.39
C ASP A 181 -12.30 -14.17 -8.61
N GLU A 182 -12.38 -14.26 -7.27
CA GLU A 182 -12.64 -13.10 -6.41
C GLU A 182 -11.52 -12.05 -6.53
N CYS A 183 -10.24 -12.47 -6.47
CA CYS A 183 -9.10 -11.57 -6.68
C CYS A 183 -9.16 -10.91 -8.06
N ARG A 184 -9.50 -11.68 -9.10
CA ARG A 184 -9.66 -11.15 -10.47
C ARG A 184 -10.77 -10.10 -10.53
N SER A 185 -11.95 -10.41 -10.02
CA SER A 185 -13.13 -9.55 -10.08
C SER A 185 -12.92 -8.26 -9.28
N LYS A 186 -12.35 -8.36 -8.06
CA LYS A 186 -12.03 -7.18 -7.24
C LYS A 186 -10.99 -6.29 -7.91
N HIS A 187 -9.92 -6.87 -8.47
CA HIS A 187 -8.95 -6.07 -9.19
C HIS A 187 -9.53 -5.39 -10.43
N TRP A 188 -10.42 -6.10 -11.16
CA TRP A 188 -11.14 -5.53 -12.29
C TRP A 188 -12.01 -4.35 -11.89
N SER A 189 -12.76 -4.43 -10.81
CA SER A 189 -13.59 -3.30 -10.35
C SER A 189 -12.77 -2.12 -9.84
N GLU A 190 -11.59 -2.36 -9.25
CA GLU A 190 -10.80 -1.30 -8.63
C GLU A 190 -9.93 -0.53 -9.62
N SER A 191 -9.17 -1.22 -10.47
CA SER A 191 -8.16 -0.57 -11.32
C SER A 191 -7.85 -1.28 -12.62
N HIS A 192 -7.97 -2.62 -12.69
CA HIS A 192 -7.47 -3.37 -13.84
C HIS A 192 -8.17 -2.99 -15.16
N TRP A 193 -9.41 -2.52 -15.12
CA TRP A 193 -10.12 -2.02 -16.29
C TRP A 193 -9.46 -0.80 -16.96
N LEU A 194 -8.66 -0.02 -16.22
CA LEU A 194 -7.84 1.07 -16.75
C LEU A 194 -6.51 0.54 -17.31
N GLU A 195 -5.83 -0.30 -16.53
CA GLU A 195 -4.43 -0.70 -16.78
C GLU A 195 -4.25 -1.98 -17.61
N CYS A 196 -5.33 -2.72 -17.91
CA CYS A 196 -5.24 -4.01 -18.60
C CYS A 196 -4.47 -3.88 -19.93
N PRO A 197 -3.36 -4.61 -20.13
CA PRO A 197 -2.59 -4.51 -21.37
C PRO A 197 -3.39 -4.89 -22.63
N ALA A 198 -4.37 -5.79 -22.50
CA ALA A 198 -5.17 -6.26 -23.63
C ALA A 198 -6.32 -5.29 -23.98
N ARG A 199 -7.06 -4.81 -22.96
CA ARG A 199 -8.34 -4.09 -23.16
C ARG A 199 -8.50 -2.87 -22.27
N GLY A 200 -7.49 -2.50 -21.50
CA GLY A 200 -7.55 -1.38 -20.57
C GLY A 200 -7.78 -0.07 -21.30
N ARG A 201 -8.52 0.84 -20.68
CA ARG A 201 -8.77 2.18 -21.24
C ARG A 201 -7.48 2.93 -21.53
N TRP A 202 -6.46 2.75 -20.69
CA TRP A 202 -5.19 3.47 -20.78
C TRP A 202 -4.06 2.61 -21.33
N LYS A 203 -4.38 1.49 -21.98
CA LYS A 203 -3.40 0.46 -22.38
C LYS A 203 -2.22 1.02 -23.16
N SER A 204 -2.43 1.97 -24.09
CA SER A 204 -1.38 2.47 -24.98
C SER A 204 -0.45 3.43 -24.25
N GLY A 205 -1.00 4.46 -23.61
CA GLY A 205 -0.23 5.40 -22.81
C GLY A 205 0.49 4.72 -21.65
N LEU A 206 -0.20 3.82 -20.95
CA LEU A 206 0.37 3.11 -19.80
C LEU A 206 1.48 2.14 -20.22
N HIS A 207 1.31 1.41 -21.33
CA HIS A 207 2.37 0.57 -21.88
C HIS A 207 3.64 1.37 -22.18
N LYS A 208 3.49 2.51 -22.87
CA LYS A 208 4.62 3.41 -23.19
C LYS A 208 5.26 3.97 -21.93
N MET A 209 4.46 4.36 -20.93
CA MET A 209 4.96 4.83 -19.63
C MET A 209 5.78 3.74 -18.93
N HIS A 210 5.27 2.51 -18.83
CA HIS A 210 6.03 1.41 -18.23
C HIS A 210 7.30 1.07 -18.98
N GLN A 211 7.27 1.15 -20.32
CA GLN A 211 8.45 0.97 -21.17
C GLN A 211 9.51 2.01 -20.86
N TYR A 212 9.13 3.28 -20.89
CA TYR A 212 10.01 4.39 -20.55
C TYR A 212 10.64 4.23 -19.16
N LEU A 213 9.83 3.86 -18.16
CA LEU A 213 10.31 3.66 -16.79
C LEU A 213 11.26 2.44 -16.68
N ASP A 214 10.99 1.35 -17.41
CA ASP A 214 11.88 0.19 -17.46
C ASP A 214 13.23 0.55 -18.11
N GLU A 215 13.21 1.34 -19.19
CA GLU A 215 14.40 1.84 -19.89
C GLU A 215 15.20 2.81 -19.01
N TYR A 216 14.51 3.73 -18.32
CA TYR A 216 15.12 4.65 -17.36
C TYR A 216 15.86 3.89 -16.26
N ALA A 217 15.22 2.93 -15.59
CA ALA A 217 15.88 2.13 -14.56
C ALA A 217 17.07 1.33 -15.12
N ALA A 218 16.95 0.78 -16.33
CA ALA A 218 18.01 0.01 -16.97
C ALA A 218 19.26 0.86 -17.28
N GLN A 219 19.08 2.14 -17.63
CA GLN A 219 20.18 3.06 -17.94
C GLN A 219 20.98 3.48 -16.69
N HIS A 220 20.36 3.44 -15.51
CA HIS A 220 20.97 3.93 -14.26
C HIS A 220 21.40 2.80 -13.31
N VAL A 221 21.44 1.54 -13.77
CA VAL A 221 21.78 0.37 -12.92
C VAL A 221 23.18 0.50 -12.31
N GLU A 222 24.16 0.99 -13.07
CA GLU A 222 25.53 1.15 -12.56
C GLU A 222 25.63 2.27 -11.53
N GLU A 223 24.89 3.37 -11.72
CA GLU A 223 24.81 4.46 -10.74
C GLU A 223 24.10 3.99 -9.46
N ASP A 224 23.03 3.21 -9.60
CA ASP A 224 22.28 2.63 -8.48
C ASP A 224 23.17 1.75 -7.58
N ARG A 225 24.20 1.09 -8.13
CA ARG A 225 25.16 0.29 -7.36
C ARG A 225 26.04 1.12 -6.44
N LEU A 226 26.20 2.41 -6.71
CA LEU A 226 26.97 3.34 -5.87
C LEU A 226 26.19 3.76 -4.61
N PHE A 227 24.88 3.57 -4.61
CA PHE A 227 24.02 3.92 -3.47
C PHE A 227 23.65 2.66 -2.69
N PRO A 228 24.03 2.55 -1.39
CA PRO A 228 23.50 1.49 -0.56
C PRO A 228 21.97 1.62 -0.44
N PRO A 229 21.22 0.50 -0.35
CA PRO A 229 19.79 0.55 -0.07
C PRO A 229 19.51 1.37 1.20
N ALA A 230 18.63 2.38 1.09
CA ALA A 230 18.26 3.18 2.25
C ALA A 230 17.23 2.44 3.13
N LEU A 231 17.04 2.91 4.37
CA LEU A 231 16.09 2.28 5.29
C LEU A 231 14.63 2.40 4.78
N THR A 232 14.34 3.50 4.10
CA THR A 232 12.99 3.81 3.61
C THR A 232 13.05 4.36 2.18
N PRO A 233 11.95 4.23 1.42
CA PRO A 233 11.82 4.90 0.13
C PRO A 233 12.02 6.41 0.18
N LEU A 234 11.88 7.09 1.33
CA LEU A 234 12.08 8.54 1.45
C LEU A 234 13.51 8.95 1.07
N GLU A 235 14.49 8.26 1.63
CA GLU A 235 15.92 8.58 1.49
C GLU A 235 16.57 7.86 0.31
N ASP A 236 15.92 6.83 -0.24
CA ASP A 236 16.47 6.03 -1.32
C ASP A 236 16.47 6.77 -2.66
N LYS A 237 17.66 6.91 -3.26
CA LYS A 237 17.89 7.65 -4.50
C LYS A 237 17.97 6.77 -5.73
N ARG A 238 17.93 5.44 -5.58
CA ARG A 238 18.09 4.50 -6.69
C ARG A 238 16.94 4.65 -7.69
N SER A 239 17.27 4.59 -8.97
CA SER A 239 16.35 4.72 -10.10
C SER A 239 15.19 3.72 -10.03
N CYS A 240 15.45 2.49 -9.56
CA CYS A 240 14.42 1.48 -9.34
C CYS A 240 13.35 1.90 -8.32
N VAL A 241 13.72 2.66 -7.28
CA VAL A 241 12.79 3.19 -6.28
C VAL A 241 12.02 4.37 -6.85
N VAL A 242 12.69 5.27 -7.57
CA VAL A 242 12.03 6.37 -8.30
C VAL A 242 10.95 5.82 -9.22
N VAL A 243 11.29 4.83 -10.05
CA VAL A 243 10.35 4.17 -10.96
C VAL A 243 9.19 3.51 -10.21
N ALA A 244 9.48 2.82 -9.10
CA ALA A 244 8.44 2.22 -8.28
C ALA A 244 7.49 3.28 -7.69
N CYS A 245 8.02 4.41 -7.22
CA CYS A 245 7.23 5.54 -6.74
C CYS A 245 6.33 6.13 -7.83
N VAL A 246 6.85 6.34 -9.04
CA VAL A 246 6.06 6.86 -10.18
C VAL A 246 4.92 5.91 -10.56
N ARG A 247 5.16 4.60 -10.57
CA ARG A 247 4.12 3.58 -10.81
C ARG A 247 3.06 3.58 -9.69
N THR A 248 3.47 3.78 -8.44
CA THR A 248 2.55 3.93 -7.32
C THR A 248 1.71 5.21 -7.45
N VAL A 249 2.27 6.32 -7.96
CA VAL A 249 1.50 7.53 -8.30
C VAL A 249 0.43 7.23 -9.35
N ALA A 250 0.77 6.49 -10.41
CA ALA A 250 -0.22 6.07 -11.40
C ALA A 250 -1.37 5.25 -10.76
N ARG A 251 -1.05 4.34 -9.81
CA ARG A 251 -2.07 3.60 -9.06
C ARG A 251 -2.93 4.48 -8.14
N MET A 252 -2.37 5.52 -7.54
CA MET A 252 -3.15 6.51 -6.78
C MET A 252 -4.17 7.19 -7.70
N ILE A 253 -3.78 7.54 -8.93
CA ILE A 253 -4.67 8.14 -9.93
C ILE A 253 -5.74 7.13 -10.38
N PHE A 254 -5.40 5.85 -10.55
CA PHE A 254 -6.41 4.82 -10.85
C PHE A 254 -7.47 4.76 -9.75
N ARG A 255 -7.07 4.84 -8.47
CA ARG A 255 -8.02 4.91 -7.35
C ARG A 255 -8.87 6.18 -7.39
N MET A 256 -8.31 7.33 -7.78
CA MET A 256 -9.09 8.56 -7.93
C MET A 256 -10.16 8.43 -9.01
N ILE A 257 -9.84 7.80 -10.13
CA ILE A 257 -10.77 7.62 -11.26
C ILE A 257 -11.79 6.50 -11.00
N GLY A 258 -11.36 5.42 -10.35
CA GLY A 258 -12.19 4.26 -10.07
C GLY A 258 -13.07 4.40 -8.81
N CYS A 259 -12.89 5.45 -8.01
CA CYS A 259 -13.71 5.66 -6.82
C CYS A 259 -15.10 6.21 -7.18
N ALA A 260 -16.02 6.13 -6.21
CA ALA A 260 -17.39 6.62 -6.37
C ALA A 260 -17.53 8.16 -6.36
N PHE A 261 -16.45 8.89 -6.03
CA PHE A 261 -16.47 10.35 -5.95
C PHE A 261 -16.22 10.98 -7.32
N PRO A 262 -16.81 12.16 -7.61
CA PRO A 262 -16.43 12.95 -8.78
C PRO A 262 -14.92 13.22 -8.80
N LEU A 263 -14.30 13.26 -9.99
CA LEU A 263 -12.85 13.42 -10.08
C LEU A 263 -12.33 14.71 -9.41
N ALA A 264 -13.08 15.80 -9.50
CA ALA A 264 -12.76 17.07 -8.85
C ALA A 264 -12.66 16.94 -7.32
N GLU A 265 -13.35 15.95 -6.73
CA GLU A 265 -13.23 15.60 -5.31
C GLU A 265 -12.09 14.61 -5.07
N ALA A 266 -12.01 13.59 -5.92
CA ALA A 266 -11.09 12.48 -5.76
C ALA A 266 -9.61 12.90 -5.80
N VAL A 267 -9.24 13.96 -6.52
CA VAL A 267 -7.85 14.48 -6.54
C VAL A 267 -7.35 14.92 -5.16
N HIS A 268 -8.26 15.21 -4.24
CA HIS A 268 -7.95 15.60 -2.86
C HIS A 268 -7.89 14.41 -1.87
N MET A 269 -8.21 13.19 -2.32
CA MET A 269 -8.31 12.00 -1.46
C MET A 269 -7.04 11.70 -0.63
N TYR A 270 -5.89 12.16 -1.09
CA TYR A 270 -4.61 11.91 -0.41
C TYR A 270 -4.07 13.13 0.32
N GLU A 271 -4.84 14.21 0.48
CA GLU A 271 -4.36 15.45 1.15
C GLU A 271 -3.94 15.28 2.59
N TRP A 272 -4.54 14.32 3.28
CA TRP A 272 -4.19 13.97 4.65
C TRP A 272 -2.81 13.27 4.77
N LEU A 273 -2.23 12.76 3.67
CA LEU A 273 -0.88 12.18 3.71
C LEU A 273 0.16 13.28 3.83
N CYS A 274 0.79 13.34 5.00
CA CYS A 274 1.86 14.28 5.30
C CYS A 274 3.05 14.09 4.36
N ILE A 275 3.67 15.21 4.01
CA ILE A 275 4.87 15.25 3.18
C ILE A 275 6.04 15.57 4.09
N SER A 276 7.05 14.71 4.09
CA SER A 276 8.27 14.93 4.87
C SER A 276 8.97 16.20 4.39
N PRO A 277 9.47 17.07 5.29
CA PRO A 277 10.28 18.22 4.89
C PRO A 277 11.59 17.79 4.20
N SER A 278 12.05 16.56 4.44
CA SER A 278 13.23 15.98 3.81
C SER A 278 12.99 15.42 2.41
N VAL A 279 11.74 15.42 1.92
CA VAL A 279 11.48 14.90 0.57
C VAL A 279 12.05 15.86 -0.47
N ASP A 280 12.91 15.33 -1.32
CA ASP A 280 13.47 16.03 -2.46
C ASP A 280 12.90 15.47 -3.77
N VAL A 281 12.74 16.35 -4.76
CA VAL A 281 12.38 15.99 -6.14
C VAL A 281 13.41 16.62 -7.07
N PRO A 282 14.56 15.96 -7.28
CA PRO A 282 15.58 16.45 -8.19
C PRO A 282 15.04 16.69 -9.61
N LEU A 283 15.69 17.57 -10.37
CA LEU A 283 15.27 17.93 -11.73
C LEU A 283 15.11 16.71 -12.66
N HIS A 284 15.98 15.71 -12.54
CA HIS A 284 15.86 14.48 -13.33
C HIS A 284 14.59 13.69 -12.98
N VAL A 285 14.19 13.66 -11.71
CA VAL A 285 12.93 13.03 -11.27
C VAL A 285 11.74 13.83 -11.79
N GLU A 286 11.82 15.17 -11.76
CA GLU A 286 10.77 15.99 -12.37
C GLU A 286 10.59 15.65 -13.85
N TYR A 287 11.69 15.52 -14.60
CA TYR A 287 11.64 15.11 -16.01
C TYR A 287 10.97 13.74 -16.18
N VAL A 288 11.30 12.76 -15.33
CA VAL A 288 10.63 11.44 -15.34
C VAL A 288 9.13 11.56 -15.09
N LEU A 289 8.71 12.40 -14.15
CA LEU A 289 7.29 12.64 -13.84
C LEU A 289 6.56 13.30 -15.01
N HIS A 290 7.12 14.37 -15.57
CA HIS A 290 6.59 15.07 -16.76
C HIS A 290 6.44 14.10 -17.93
N LYS A 291 7.51 13.37 -18.26
CA LYS A 291 7.50 12.43 -19.37
C LYS A 291 6.48 11.31 -19.17
N SER A 292 6.34 10.81 -17.94
CA SER A 292 5.35 9.78 -17.61
C SER A 292 3.92 10.29 -17.81
N LEU A 293 3.63 11.52 -17.37
CA LEU A 293 2.33 12.16 -17.58
C LEU A 293 2.06 12.42 -19.07
N ASP A 294 3.05 12.89 -19.83
CA ASP A 294 2.93 13.11 -21.28
C ASP A 294 2.55 11.83 -22.02
N LEU A 295 3.14 10.69 -21.62
CA LEU A 295 2.83 9.39 -22.20
C LEU A 295 1.41 8.94 -21.88
N LEU A 296 0.86 9.32 -20.71
CA LEU A 296 -0.53 9.04 -20.34
C LEU A 296 -1.53 10.04 -20.92
N SER A 297 -1.11 11.27 -21.21
CA SER A 297 -1.96 12.39 -21.65
C SER A 297 -2.90 12.06 -22.82
N PRO A 298 -2.52 11.28 -23.85
CA PRO A 298 -3.45 10.90 -24.93
C PRO A 298 -4.70 10.13 -24.45
N GLU A 299 -4.61 9.44 -23.31
CA GLU A 299 -5.69 8.62 -22.75
C GLU A 299 -6.64 9.41 -21.83
N LEU A 300 -6.30 10.67 -21.54
CA LEU A 300 -7.03 11.56 -20.64
C LEU A 300 -7.99 12.48 -21.42
N SER A 301 -9.21 12.64 -20.91
CA SER A 301 -10.14 13.67 -21.39
C SER A 301 -9.63 15.08 -21.06
N LYS A 302 -10.20 16.12 -21.69
CA LYS A 302 -9.85 17.52 -21.41
C LYS A 302 -10.00 17.86 -19.91
N GLN A 303 -11.15 17.53 -19.32
CA GLN A 303 -11.42 17.73 -17.90
C GLN A 303 -10.44 16.94 -17.01
N GLN A 304 -10.06 15.72 -17.42
CA GLN A 304 -9.07 14.93 -16.70
C GLN A 304 -7.69 15.60 -16.74
N LYS A 305 -7.28 16.21 -17.85
CA LYS A 305 -5.98 16.89 -17.97
C LYS A 305 -5.87 18.13 -17.09
N GLU A 306 -6.98 18.86 -16.92
CA GLU A 306 -7.03 20.04 -16.04
C GLU A 306 -6.78 19.64 -14.58
N LEU A 307 -7.35 18.51 -14.15
CA LEU A 307 -7.26 18.01 -12.77
C LEU A 307 -6.02 17.12 -12.52
N LEU A 308 -5.65 16.28 -13.47
CA LEU A 308 -4.53 15.32 -13.41
C LEU A 308 -3.29 15.91 -14.11
N ASN A 309 -2.88 17.08 -13.64
CA ASN A 309 -1.75 17.82 -14.18
C ASN A 309 -0.42 17.45 -13.48
N VAL A 310 0.68 18.06 -13.93
CA VAL A 310 2.00 17.77 -13.40
C VAL A 310 2.15 18.14 -11.92
N ASP A 311 1.48 19.20 -11.45
CA ASP A 311 1.57 19.63 -10.06
C ASP A 311 0.95 18.57 -9.14
N LEU A 312 -0.19 18.00 -9.54
CA LEU A 312 -0.77 16.86 -8.83
C LEU A 312 0.17 15.65 -8.87
N PHE A 313 0.75 15.33 -10.03
CA PHE A 313 1.69 14.20 -10.17
C PHE A 313 2.91 14.34 -9.24
N LYS A 314 3.53 15.53 -9.20
CA LYS A 314 4.63 15.88 -8.30
C LYS A 314 4.20 15.79 -6.83
N LEU A 315 3.02 16.32 -6.50
CA LEU A 315 2.47 16.26 -5.15
C LEU A 315 2.25 14.81 -4.68
N LEU A 316 1.66 13.98 -5.53
CA LEU A 316 1.47 12.56 -5.24
C LEU A 316 2.79 11.83 -5.12
N TYR A 317 3.78 12.12 -5.97
CA TYR A 317 5.12 11.55 -5.85
C TYR A 317 5.75 11.85 -4.48
N ARG A 318 5.66 13.11 -4.03
CA ARG A 318 6.16 13.52 -2.72
C ARG A 318 5.45 12.79 -1.58
N ARG A 319 4.14 12.57 -1.68
CA ARG A 319 3.37 11.77 -0.72
C ARG A 319 3.80 10.31 -0.71
N VAL A 320 4.01 9.70 -1.88
CA VAL A 320 4.52 8.33 -1.99
C VAL A 320 5.90 8.21 -1.38
N LYS A 321 6.87 9.06 -1.78
CA LYS A 321 8.23 9.07 -1.20
C LYS A 321 8.20 9.24 0.32
N SER A 322 7.30 10.06 0.84
CA SER A 322 7.18 10.32 2.28
C SER A 322 6.55 9.17 3.07
N ASN A 323 5.67 8.37 2.47
CA ASN A 323 4.82 7.43 3.23
C ASN A 323 4.95 5.97 2.80
N ALA A 324 5.64 5.69 1.69
CA ALA A 324 5.86 4.32 1.24
C ALA A 324 6.85 3.59 2.15
N ILE A 325 6.66 2.29 2.28
CA ILE A 325 7.58 1.37 2.95
C ILE A 325 8.03 0.28 1.99
N TYR A 326 9.20 -0.30 2.27
CA TYR A 326 9.61 -1.53 1.62
C TYR A 326 8.83 -2.71 2.16
N ILE A 327 8.45 -3.61 1.25
CA ILE A 327 7.86 -4.89 1.58
C ILE A 327 8.48 -5.99 0.73
N THR A 328 8.49 -7.21 1.28
CA THR A 328 8.93 -8.42 0.57
C THR A 328 7.73 -9.32 0.36
N LEU A 329 7.39 -9.59 -0.90
CA LEU A 329 6.44 -10.63 -1.27
C LEU A 329 7.21 -11.95 -1.20
N SER A 330 6.73 -12.93 -0.41
CA SER A 330 7.32 -14.26 -0.34
C SER A 330 6.30 -15.29 0.15
N VAL A 331 6.37 -16.51 -0.42
CA VAL A 331 5.65 -17.69 0.10
C VAL A 331 6.49 -18.50 1.08
N TRP A 332 7.77 -18.15 1.24
CA TRP A 332 8.75 -18.90 2.03
C TRP A 332 8.44 -18.97 3.52
N PRO A 333 7.94 -17.92 4.19
CA PRO A 333 7.57 -18.02 5.60
C PRO A 333 6.54 -19.13 5.87
N GLU A 334 5.58 -19.32 4.96
CA GLU A 334 4.58 -20.40 5.07
C GLU A 334 5.20 -21.77 4.82
N ILE A 335 6.07 -21.88 3.80
CA ILE A 335 6.81 -23.12 3.49
C ILE A 335 7.67 -23.53 4.70
N ARG A 336 8.41 -22.59 5.28
CA ARG A 336 9.26 -22.81 6.45
C ARG A 336 8.44 -23.24 7.67
N GLN A 337 7.32 -22.57 7.94
CA GLN A 337 6.43 -22.94 9.05
C GLN A 337 5.89 -24.38 8.89
N ARG A 338 5.49 -24.75 7.67
CA ARG A 338 5.04 -26.12 7.37
C ARG A 338 6.19 -27.11 7.51
N ALA A 339 7.39 -26.78 7.02
CA ALA A 339 8.57 -27.62 7.17
C ALA A 339 8.90 -27.89 8.64
N GLU A 340 8.89 -26.84 9.49
CA GLU A 340 9.08 -26.95 10.93
C GLU A 340 8.03 -27.85 11.60
N THR A 341 6.77 -27.73 11.17
CA THR A 341 5.67 -28.57 11.68
C THR A 341 5.86 -30.04 11.28
N HIS A 342 6.23 -30.30 10.02
CA HIS A 342 6.53 -31.64 9.53
C HIS A 342 7.71 -32.26 10.28
N MET A 343 8.76 -31.49 10.55
CA MET A 343 9.94 -31.96 11.25
C MET A 343 9.63 -32.36 12.70
N LYS A 344 8.85 -31.53 13.42
CA LYS A 344 8.38 -31.85 14.79
C LYS A 344 7.53 -33.12 14.85
N LEU A 345 6.68 -33.33 13.84
CA LEU A 345 5.89 -34.55 13.74
C LEU A 345 6.80 -35.78 13.56
N LEU A 346 7.80 -35.71 12.69
CA LEU A 346 8.77 -36.79 12.48
C LEU A 346 9.57 -37.11 13.73
N GLU A 347 10.03 -36.09 14.47
CA GLU A 347 10.73 -36.27 15.75
C GLU A 347 9.85 -36.98 16.79
N SER A 348 8.56 -36.62 16.88
CA SER A 348 7.61 -37.25 17.81
C SER A 348 7.27 -38.72 17.47
N VAL A 349 7.29 -39.08 16.18
CA VAL A 349 7.06 -40.47 15.74
C VAL A 349 8.31 -41.32 15.96
N SER A 350 9.50 -40.74 15.76
CA SER A 350 10.79 -41.41 15.95
C SER A 350 11.06 -41.76 17.42
N SER A 351 10.55 -40.95 18.36
CA SER A 351 10.63 -41.25 19.81
C SER A 351 9.63 -42.33 20.26
N SER A 352 8.70 -42.75 19.39
CA SER A 352 7.57 -43.61 19.75
C SER A 352 7.63 -45.01 19.12
N ILE A 353 8.46 -45.21 18.09
CA ILE A 353 8.52 -46.49 17.36
C ILE A 353 9.96 -46.77 16.90
N GLU A 354 10.52 -47.91 17.32
CA GLU A 354 11.70 -48.52 16.66
C GLU A 354 11.25 -49.05 15.30
N ILE A 355 11.45 -48.30 14.21
CA ILE A 355 11.05 -48.72 12.85
C ILE A 355 12.25 -49.20 12.02
N ASN A 356 12.05 -50.38 11.42
CA ASN A 356 12.90 -51.13 10.51
C ASN A 356 13.47 -50.34 9.30
N ALA A 357 14.69 -50.74 8.94
CA ALA A 357 15.66 -50.03 8.10
C ALA A 357 15.46 -50.08 6.56
N SER A 358 14.25 -50.30 6.03
CA SER A 358 14.08 -50.50 4.57
C SER A 358 13.71 -49.25 3.74
N ASN A 359 13.59 -48.06 4.36
CA ASN A 359 13.21 -46.80 3.69
C ASN A 359 14.12 -45.60 4.03
N THR A 360 15.38 -45.87 4.37
CA THR A 360 16.32 -44.90 4.96
C THR A 360 16.72 -43.76 4.03
N ASP A 361 16.95 -44.01 2.73
CA ASP A 361 17.54 -43.00 1.84
C ASP A 361 16.60 -41.86 1.44
N SER A 362 15.35 -42.15 1.07
CA SER A 362 14.37 -41.10 0.75
C SER A 362 13.96 -40.29 1.98
N THR A 363 13.91 -40.95 3.13
CA THR A 363 13.58 -40.32 4.42
C THR A 363 14.72 -39.41 4.87
N ASN A 364 15.98 -39.85 4.72
CA ASN A 364 17.16 -39.04 5.01
C ASN A 364 17.26 -37.82 4.07
N ALA A 365 16.97 -37.99 2.78
CA ALA A 365 16.97 -36.88 1.82
C ALA A 365 15.86 -35.84 2.11
N ASN A 366 14.65 -36.29 2.47
CA ASN A 366 13.57 -35.39 2.86
C ASN A 366 13.87 -34.68 4.19
N ASN A 367 14.47 -35.36 5.16
CA ASN A 367 14.89 -34.76 6.43
C ASN A 367 15.97 -33.68 6.21
N GLU A 368 16.93 -33.96 5.33
CA GLU A 368 17.96 -33.00 4.95
C GLU A 368 17.36 -31.76 4.25
N ALA A 369 16.42 -31.98 3.33
CA ALA A 369 15.71 -30.88 2.67
C ALA A 369 14.92 -29.99 3.64
N LEU A 370 14.23 -30.60 4.62
CA LEU A 370 13.49 -29.86 5.66
C LEU A 370 14.43 -28.98 6.49
N ARG A 371 15.61 -29.49 6.87
CA ARG A 371 16.63 -28.71 7.58
C ARG A 371 17.18 -27.57 6.72
N GLN A 372 17.49 -27.84 5.45
CA GLN A 372 17.97 -26.79 4.54
C GLN A 372 16.97 -25.65 4.37
N ILE A 373 15.68 -25.95 4.29
CA ILE A 373 14.61 -24.92 4.24
C ILE A 373 14.69 -23.97 5.44
N MET A 374 15.01 -24.48 6.63
CA MET A 374 15.14 -23.68 7.86
C MET A 374 16.42 -22.83 7.90
N HIS A 375 17.47 -23.22 7.17
CA HIS A 375 18.74 -22.50 7.07
C HIS A 375 18.77 -21.45 5.94
N LEU A 376 17.84 -21.52 5.00
CA LEU A 376 17.69 -20.50 3.96
C LEU A 376 17.18 -19.16 4.53
N PRO A 377 17.42 -18.04 3.81
CA PRO A 377 16.89 -16.74 4.22
C PRO A 377 15.38 -16.79 4.52
N PRO A 378 14.85 -16.00 5.47
CA PRO A 378 13.44 -16.01 5.84
C PRO A 378 12.45 -15.83 4.67
N TRP A 379 12.87 -15.12 3.63
CA TRP A 379 12.11 -14.87 2.40
C TRP A 379 12.38 -15.86 1.27
N GLY A 380 13.27 -16.83 1.46
CA GLY A 380 13.57 -17.90 0.51
C GLY A 380 14.68 -17.59 -0.49
N PRO A 381 14.99 -18.56 -1.36
CA PRO A 381 16.00 -18.40 -2.39
C PRO A 381 15.60 -17.38 -3.46
N GLU A 382 16.58 -16.96 -4.27
CA GLU A 382 16.37 -16.02 -5.36
C GLU A 382 15.26 -16.50 -6.30
N GLY A 383 14.43 -15.58 -6.79
CA GLY A 383 13.30 -15.91 -7.66
C GLY A 383 12.03 -16.40 -6.92
N THR A 384 12.08 -16.61 -5.61
CA THR A 384 10.88 -16.96 -4.80
C THR A 384 10.31 -15.81 -3.99
N PHE A 385 10.95 -14.64 -4.08
CA PHE A 385 10.50 -13.41 -3.47
C PHE A 385 10.61 -12.24 -4.44
N PHE A 386 9.83 -11.19 -4.16
CA PHE A 386 9.89 -9.93 -4.88
C PHE A 386 9.92 -8.79 -3.88
N ASN A 387 10.83 -7.85 -4.07
CA ASN A 387 10.83 -6.62 -3.30
C ASN A 387 9.86 -5.62 -3.93
N ALA A 388 9.12 -4.90 -3.10
CA ALA A 388 8.14 -3.91 -3.53
C ALA A 388 8.16 -2.70 -2.60
N ILE A 389 7.60 -1.59 -3.08
CA ILE A 389 7.17 -0.50 -2.20
C ILE A 389 5.66 -0.53 -2.05
N ALA A 390 5.17 -0.10 -0.89
CA ALA A 390 3.74 -0.04 -0.60
C ALA A 390 3.38 1.19 0.21
N VAL A 391 2.23 1.79 -0.11
CA VAL A 391 1.59 2.81 0.75
C VAL A 391 0.37 2.17 1.41
N PHE A 392 0.31 2.23 2.73
CA PHE A 392 -0.78 1.71 3.54
C PHE A 392 -1.44 2.90 4.24
N ASP A 393 -2.73 3.14 3.99
CA ASP A 393 -3.40 4.37 4.42
C ASP A 393 -3.42 4.46 5.96
N LEU A 394 -3.82 3.40 6.66
CA LEU A 394 -3.89 3.40 8.13
C LEU A 394 -2.50 3.29 8.78
N TYR A 395 -1.55 2.58 8.17
CA TYR A 395 -0.16 2.59 8.64
C TYR A 395 0.48 3.98 8.53
N ALA A 396 0.25 4.71 7.44
CA ALA A 396 0.82 6.05 7.24
C ALA A 396 0.44 7.03 8.36
N LEU A 397 -0.75 6.87 8.95
CA LEU A 397 -1.18 7.65 10.13
C LEU A 397 -0.29 7.44 11.36
N THR A 398 0.35 6.27 11.45
CA THR A 398 1.22 5.90 12.56
C THR A 398 2.70 6.11 12.23
N ALA A 399 3.05 6.40 10.98
CA ALA A 399 4.43 6.47 10.53
C ALA A 399 5.15 7.73 11.03
N GLY A 400 6.47 7.63 11.15
CA GLY A 400 7.33 8.70 11.66
C GLY A 400 7.18 10.04 10.93
N VAL A 401 6.88 10.05 9.63
CA VAL A 401 6.68 11.30 8.88
C VAL A 401 5.47 12.08 9.39
N ASN A 402 4.33 11.41 9.56
CA ASN A 402 3.12 12.01 10.11
C ASN A 402 3.33 12.48 11.56
N MET A 403 4.14 11.75 12.34
CA MET A 403 4.41 12.05 13.74
C MET A 403 5.53 13.05 13.99
N SER A 404 6.43 13.27 13.02
CA SER A 404 7.52 14.25 13.10
C SER A 404 7.00 15.69 13.14
N MET A 405 5.80 15.91 12.60
CA MET A 405 5.05 17.17 12.67
C MET A 405 4.41 17.41 14.05
N PHE A 406 4.42 16.41 14.94
CA PHE A 406 3.81 16.49 16.27
C PHE A 406 4.84 16.93 17.35
N PRO A 407 4.56 17.98 18.15
CA PRO A 407 5.50 18.52 19.13
C PRO A 407 5.98 17.49 20.17
N ILE A 408 7.29 17.51 20.46
CA ILE A 408 8.01 16.59 21.35
C ILE A 408 7.44 16.63 22.79
N THR A 409 6.94 17.78 23.24
CA THR A 409 6.44 17.99 24.61
C THR A 409 5.13 17.25 24.92
N ARG A 410 4.40 16.75 23.91
CA ARG A 410 3.23 15.87 24.08
C ARG A 410 3.55 14.39 23.83
N ARG A 411 4.82 14.03 23.62
CA ARG A 411 5.28 12.64 23.45
C ARG A 411 5.31 11.88 24.78
N LYS A 412 4.14 11.54 25.34
CA LYS A 412 4.03 10.29 26.13
C LYS A 412 3.72 9.14 25.17
N VAL A 413 4.66 8.88 24.27
CA VAL A 413 4.51 7.96 23.14
C VAL A 413 5.56 6.87 23.29
N ASN A 414 5.20 5.79 23.96
CA ASN A 414 6.03 4.60 24.09
C ASN A 414 5.81 3.69 22.88
N ALA A 415 6.56 3.93 21.80
CA ALA A 415 6.57 3.11 20.60
C ALA A 415 7.79 2.17 20.62
N LYS A 416 7.62 0.85 20.44
CA LYS A 416 8.71 -0.08 20.06
C LYS A 416 8.23 -1.30 19.28
N VAL A 417 8.31 -1.22 17.95
CA VAL A 417 8.55 -2.37 17.05
C VAL A 417 7.40 -3.38 16.92
N VAL A 418 6.57 -3.10 15.92
CA VAL A 418 5.65 -4.04 15.29
C VAL A 418 6.46 -5.13 14.55
N SER A 419 6.08 -6.40 14.69
CA SER A 419 6.46 -7.42 13.70
C SER A 419 5.55 -7.29 12.49
N THR A 420 6.11 -6.75 11.41
CA THR A 420 5.39 -6.60 10.16
C THR A 420 5.46 -7.94 9.44
N LEU A 421 4.49 -8.83 9.70
CA LEU A 421 4.22 -9.94 8.79
C LEU A 421 3.62 -9.35 7.51
N VAL A 422 4.50 -8.83 6.64
CA VAL A 422 4.11 -8.52 5.28
C VAL A 422 4.00 -9.83 4.54
N SER A 423 2.78 -10.38 4.52
CA SER A 423 2.45 -11.43 3.56
C SER A 423 1.76 -10.75 2.40
N ASN A 424 2.53 -10.55 1.34
CA ASN A 424 2.02 -10.00 0.10
C ASN A 424 1.54 -8.53 0.28
N PHE A 425 0.33 -8.19 -0.15
CA PHE A 425 -0.18 -6.80 -0.09
C PHE A 425 -0.85 -6.43 1.24
N ARG A 426 -0.41 -7.05 2.36
CA ARG A 426 -1.04 -6.90 3.68
C ARG A 426 -0.05 -6.49 4.75
N ILE A 427 -0.48 -5.66 5.67
CA ILE A 427 0.26 -5.26 6.87
C ILE A 427 -0.54 -5.63 8.13
N ARG A 428 0.17 -6.07 9.17
CA ARG A 428 -0.38 -6.35 10.50
C ARG A 428 0.45 -5.62 11.54
N ILE A 429 -0.20 -4.84 12.39
CA ILE A 429 0.43 -4.03 13.45
C ILE A 429 0.02 -4.58 14.81
N LYS A 430 1.02 -4.83 15.67
CA LYS A 430 0.83 -5.26 17.06
C LYS A 430 1.35 -4.21 18.04
N CYS A 431 0.67 -4.10 19.18
CA CYS A 431 1.17 -3.39 20.34
C CYS A 431 2.35 -4.14 20.97
N ILE A 432 3.24 -3.40 21.57
CA ILE A 432 4.50 -3.86 22.17
C ILE A 432 4.63 -3.48 23.64
N ALA A 433 3.73 -2.60 24.05
CA ALA A 433 3.51 -2.12 25.39
C ALA A 433 2.02 -1.85 25.53
N ASP A 434 1.57 -1.69 26.77
CA ASP A 434 0.22 -1.27 27.07
C ASP A 434 0.00 0.17 26.56
N VAL A 435 -1.14 0.39 25.89
CA VAL A 435 -1.57 1.69 25.37
C VAL A 435 -2.87 2.08 26.05
N ARG A 436 -2.95 3.31 26.55
CA ARG A 436 -4.17 3.85 27.18
C ARG A 436 -5.13 4.37 26.12
N LYS A 437 -6.40 4.47 26.50
CA LYS A 437 -7.42 5.09 25.66
C LYS A 437 -6.99 6.51 25.28
N ASP A 438 -7.27 6.89 24.03
CA ASP A 438 -6.97 8.18 23.41
C ASP A 438 -5.47 8.49 23.20
N GLU A 439 -4.57 7.56 23.50
CA GLU A 439 -3.15 7.68 23.10
C GLU A 439 -2.97 7.42 21.60
N ALA A 440 -2.06 8.17 20.98
CA ALA A 440 -1.73 8.03 19.57
C ALA A 440 -0.79 6.84 19.32
N PHE A 441 -1.03 6.12 18.22
CA PHE A 441 -0.15 5.05 17.77
C PHE A 441 0.99 5.62 16.94
N VAL A 442 2.21 5.18 17.25
CA VAL A 442 3.41 5.55 16.48
C VAL A 442 4.21 4.29 16.17
N CYS A 443 4.49 4.09 14.89
CA CYS A 443 5.37 3.06 14.38
C CYS A 443 6.79 3.62 14.25
N ALA A 444 7.77 2.85 14.71
CA ALA A 444 9.17 3.08 14.35
C ALA A 444 9.35 2.83 12.84
N PRO A 445 10.35 3.47 12.19
CA PRO A 445 10.75 3.10 10.84
C PRO A 445 11.05 1.60 10.79
N LEU A 446 10.62 0.94 9.71
CA LEU A 446 11.02 -0.44 9.45
C LEU A 446 12.51 -0.41 9.10
N ASP A 447 13.31 -1.22 9.79
CA ASP A 447 14.71 -1.47 9.42
C ASP A 447 14.73 -2.51 8.29
N PRO A 448 15.15 -2.20 7.06
CA PRO A 448 15.27 -3.17 5.98
C PRO A 448 16.52 -4.05 6.04
N THR A 449 17.47 -3.79 6.94
CA THR A 449 18.53 -4.79 7.26
C THR A 449 17.97 -5.92 8.12
N ILE A 450 16.93 -5.61 8.90
CA ILE A 450 15.90 -6.57 9.29
C ILE A 450 14.91 -6.69 8.14
N ALA A 451 15.35 -7.22 7.00
CA ALA A 451 14.40 -7.78 6.06
C ALA A 451 13.40 -8.66 6.87
N PRO A 452 12.08 -8.51 6.64
CA PRO A 452 11.03 -8.81 7.61
C PRO A 452 11.09 -10.19 8.26
#